data_AF-A0A7J9J529-F1
#
_entry.id   AF-A0A7J9J529-F1
#
_cell.length_a   1.000
_cell.length_b   1.000
_cell.length_c   1.000
_cell.angle_alpha   90.00
_cell.angle_beta   90.00
_cell.angle_gamma   90.00
#
_symmetry.space_group_name_H-M   'P 1'
#
loop_
_entity.id
_entity.type
_entity.pdbx_description
1 polymer ?
#
loop_
_entity_poly.entity_id
_entity_poly.type
_entity_poly.pdbx_seq_one_letter_code
_entity_poly.pdbx_strand_id
1 'polypeptide(L)'
;MALEKRQLPEANKKILYQISGFIDIDKINPDAWPAVVADMSAGEQGIIALAFGCTRLFQPNKPVTKAQVAVALATGEAFDLVNEELARIEAESMAEKAVSAHNALVAEVEKDVNASFEKELLIEKEKIDAVEKMAEEAMHELERLKAEREAENMALMKDRAAIDSEMEALSRLRCEVEEQLESLMNNKVEISYEKEAINKLRKETEDESQEVVRLQHELEVERKALSMARAWAEDEAKRAREQAKALEEARDRWERQGIKVVVDKDLQEETIAEVTWVNVGKKVEDEVEGTVTRSEALVKKLKALASEVKGKTREFISKIIQKIQYFISMLKEWASIASAKAGVLKDRAASSTRGSVQELQQSTAGFSSALKEGAKRVAGDCREGVEKLTQRFRT
;
A
#
# COMPACT_ATOMS: atom_id res chain seq x y z
N MET A 1 102.23 -60.91 35.49
CA MET A 1 103.30 -61.82 35.94
C MET A 1 103.72 -61.42 37.34
N ALA A 2 104.12 -62.37 38.18
CA ALA A 2 104.37 -62.13 39.60
C ALA A 2 105.45 -61.05 39.78
N LEU A 3 105.12 -59.98 40.51
CA LEU A 3 106.11 -59.13 41.18
C LEU A 3 106.79 -60.01 42.24
N GLU A 4 107.68 -60.90 41.84
CA GLU A 4 108.67 -61.44 42.76
C GLU A 4 109.43 -60.22 43.28
N LYS A 5 109.11 -59.81 44.50
CA LYS A 5 109.96 -58.88 45.25
C LYS A 5 111.30 -59.60 45.42
N ARG A 6 112.21 -59.45 44.46
CA ARG A 6 113.60 -59.84 44.62
C ARG A 6 114.09 -59.11 45.87
N GLN A 7 114.34 -59.87 46.92
CA GLN A 7 115.02 -59.34 48.08
C GLN A 7 116.36 -58.82 47.60
N LEU A 8 116.57 -57.51 47.73
CA LEU A 8 117.84 -56.90 47.40
C LEU A 8 118.91 -57.50 48.32
N PRO A 9 120.12 -57.78 47.80
CA PRO A 9 121.18 -58.38 48.58
C PRO A 9 121.60 -57.45 49.73
N GLU A 10 121.97 -58.03 50.87
CA GLU A 10 122.58 -57.25 51.95
C GLU A 10 123.89 -56.64 51.46
N ALA A 11 123.91 -55.31 51.33
CA ALA A 11 125.06 -54.59 50.80
C ALA A 11 125.74 -53.79 51.91
N ASN A 12 127.06 -53.94 52.01
CA ASN A 12 127.92 -53.07 52.79
C ASN A 12 128.95 -52.40 51.86
N LYS A 13 129.57 -51.32 52.33
CA LYS A 13 130.55 -50.54 51.55
C LYS A 13 131.67 -51.40 50.95
N LYS A 14 132.12 -52.44 51.68
CA LYS A 14 133.19 -53.34 51.23
C LYS A 14 132.74 -54.23 50.07
N ILE A 15 131.54 -54.81 50.14
CA ILE A 15 130.94 -55.65 49.10
C ILE A 15 130.70 -54.82 47.84
N LEU A 16 130.16 -53.61 47.97
CA LEU A 16 129.93 -52.71 46.83
C LEU A 16 131.25 -52.32 46.15
N TYR A 17 132.33 -52.02 46.91
CA TYR A 17 133.64 -51.71 46.32
C TYR A 17 134.25 -52.90 45.56
N GLN A 18 134.10 -54.11 46.10
CA GLN A 18 134.63 -55.31 45.48
C GLN A 18 133.93 -55.65 44.14
N ILE A 19 132.62 -55.42 44.06
CA ILE A 19 131.81 -55.77 42.88
C ILE A 19 131.82 -54.64 41.84
N SER A 20 131.72 -53.37 42.27
CA SER A 20 131.60 -52.23 41.35
C SER A 20 132.94 -51.60 40.94
N GLY A 21 133.96 -51.64 41.80
CA GLY A 21 135.23 -50.94 41.58
C GLY A 21 135.13 -49.41 41.48
N PHE A 22 134.00 -48.83 41.91
CA PHE A 22 133.79 -47.38 41.87
C PHE A 22 134.70 -46.64 42.84
N ILE A 23 135.24 -45.51 42.37
CA ILE A 23 136.13 -44.66 43.18
C ILE A 23 135.34 -43.77 44.14
N ASP A 24 134.09 -43.42 43.79
CA ASP A 24 133.24 -42.46 44.51
C ASP A 24 132.08 -43.10 45.28
N ILE A 25 132.27 -44.32 45.81
CA ILE A 25 131.25 -45.05 46.58
C ILE A 25 130.74 -44.25 47.77
N ASP A 26 131.61 -43.44 48.40
CA ASP A 26 131.26 -42.57 49.51
C ASP A 26 130.22 -41.50 49.16
N LYS A 27 129.96 -41.25 47.87
CA LYS A 27 128.94 -40.32 47.38
C LYS A 27 127.62 -41.01 47.04
N ILE A 28 127.58 -42.34 47.00
CA ILE A 28 126.37 -43.12 46.72
C ILE A 28 125.56 -43.24 48.00
N ASN A 29 124.28 -42.90 47.95
CA ASN A 29 123.37 -43.06 49.09
C ASN A 29 123.40 -44.53 49.59
N PRO A 30 123.69 -44.78 50.89
CA PRO A 30 123.66 -46.12 51.47
C PRO A 30 122.38 -46.92 51.18
N ASP A 31 121.23 -46.25 51.08
CA ASP A 31 119.94 -46.88 50.78
C ASP A 31 119.88 -47.47 49.37
N ALA A 32 120.71 -46.97 48.45
CA ALA A 32 120.80 -47.45 47.07
C ALA A 32 121.85 -48.56 46.88
N TRP A 33 122.71 -48.81 47.87
CA TRP A 33 123.77 -49.82 47.75
C TRP A 33 123.24 -51.22 47.42
N PRO A 34 122.15 -51.73 48.04
CA PRO A 34 121.59 -53.03 47.69
C PRO A 34 121.17 -53.13 46.21
N ALA A 35 120.58 -52.08 45.67
CA ALA A 35 120.15 -52.02 44.27
C ALA A 35 121.33 -51.93 43.30
N VAL A 36 122.35 -51.12 43.62
CA VAL A 36 123.58 -51.00 42.81
C VAL A 36 124.38 -52.30 42.82
N VAL A 37 124.46 -53.00 43.97
CA VAL A 37 125.11 -54.31 44.05
C VAL A 37 124.37 -55.36 43.21
N ALA A 38 123.05 -55.40 43.29
CA ALA A 38 122.23 -56.31 42.49
C ALA A 38 122.43 -56.07 40.98
N ASP A 39 122.43 -54.81 40.55
CA ASP A 39 122.60 -54.42 39.16
C ASP A 39 124.01 -54.71 38.63
N MET A 40 125.06 -54.38 39.39
CA MET A 40 126.44 -54.67 39.00
C MET A 40 126.74 -56.18 39.00
N SER A 41 126.03 -56.97 39.80
CA SER A 41 126.12 -58.43 39.79
C SER A 41 125.55 -59.05 38.51
N ALA A 42 124.68 -58.33 37.80
CA ALA A 42 124.18 -58.72 36.47
C ALA A 42 125.19 -58.43 35.34
N GLY A 43 126.34 -57.81 35.64
CA GLY A 43 127.43 -57.59 34.69
C GLY A 43 127.05 -56.67 33.53
N GLU A 44 127.33 -57.07 32.30
CA GLU A 44 127.01 -56.31 31.08
C GLU A 44 125.50 -56.16 30.84
N GLN A 45 124.68 -56.98 31.50
CA GLN A 45 123.21 -56.92 31.42
C GLN A 45 122.59 -55.99 32.48
N GLY A 46 123.40 -55.41 33.37
CA GLY A 46 122.95 -54.45 34.37
C GLY A 46 122.51 -53.12 33.74
N ILE A 47 121.51 -52.48 34.33
CA ILE A 47 120.97 -51.18 33.92
C ILE A 47 122.07 -50.11 33.93
N ILE A 48 122.95 -50.13 34.93
CA ILE A 48 124.05 -49.16 35.05
C ILE A 48 125.04 -49.33 33.90
N ALA A 49 125.39 -50.57 33.55
CA ALA A 49 126.30 -50.86 32.44
C ALA A 49 125.68 -50.49 31.09
N LEU A 50 124.38 -50.76 30.88
CA LEU A 50 123.68 -50.47 29.63
C LEU A 50 123.39 -48.97 29.45
N ALA A 51 122.98 -48.26 30.50
CA ALA A 51 122.63 -46.85 30.43
C ALA A 51 123.86 -45.93 30.52
N PHE A 52 124.86 -46.26 31.34
CA PHE A 52 126.01 -45.39 31.59
C PHE A 52 127.33 -45.92 31.02
N GLY A 53 127.38 -47.16 30.53
CA GLY A 53 128.59 -47.82 30.09
C GLY A 53 129.47 -48.30 31.25
N CYS A 54 130.61 -48.91 30.94
CA CYS A 54 131.60 -49.34 31.93
C CYS A 54 132.36 -48.13 32.50
N THR A 55 131.82 -47.52 33.55
CA THR A 55 132.44 -46.36 34.23
C THR A 55 133.15 -46.80 35.51
N ARG A 56 134.27 -46.15 35.84
CA ARG A 56 134.97 -46.33 37.13
C ARG A 56 134.55 -45.30 38.18
N LEU A 57 133.68 -44.37 37.80
CA LEU A 57 133.16 -43.28 38.61
C LEU A 57 131.65 -43.22 38.39
N PHE A 58 130.86 -43.50 39.43
CA PHE A 58 129.40 -43.63 39.33
C PHE A 58 128.71 -42.27 39.18
N GLN A 59 129.27 -41.20 39.77
CA GLN A 59 128.77 -39.82 39.67
C GLN A 59 127.27 -39.66 40.00
N PRO A 60 126.80 -40.04 41.19
CA PRO A 60 125.37 -40.11 41.52
C PRO A 60 124.61 -38.78 41.40
N ASN A 61 125.30 -37.64 41.50
CA ASN A 61 124.72 -36.30 41.42
C ASN A 61 124.76 -35.70 40.00
N LYS A 62 125.26 -36.44 39.01
CA LYS A 62 125.34 -35.95 37.63
C LYS A 62 123.96 -36.08 36.97
N PRO A 63 123.46 -35.04 36.27
CA PRO A 63 122.20 -35.15 35.55
C PRO A 63 122.31 -36.20 34.44
N VAL A 64 121.26 -37.02 34.33
CA VAL A 64 121.14 -38.07 33.32
C VAL A 64 120.54 -37.51 32.04
N THR A 65 120.99 -37.99 30.88
CA THR A 65 120.41 -37.59 29.58
C THR A 65 119.14 -38.38 29.28
N LYS A 66 118.26 -37.84 28.42
CA LYS A 66 117.03 -38.53 27.99
C LYS A 66 117.31 -39.92 27.39
N ALA A 67 118.43 -40.07 26.67
CA ALA A 67 118.84 -41.36 26.11
C ALA A 67 119.19 -42.39 27.20
N GLN A 68 119.92 -41.96 28.24
CA GLN A 68 120.28 -42.83 29.36
C GLN A 68 119.04 -43.25 30.17
N VAL A 69 118.10 -42.33 30.36
CA VAL A 69 116.80 -42.63 30.99
C VAL A 69 116.00 -43.61 30.13
N ALA A 70 115.93 -43.40 28.81
CA ALA A 70 115.22 -44.29 27.90
C ALA A 70 115.79 -45.71 27.93
N VAL A 71 117.12 -45.86 27.92
CA VAL A 71 117.77 -47.17 28.06
C VAL A 71 117.45 -47.78 29.41
N ALA A 72 117.56 -47.03 30.51
CA ALA A 72 117.28 -47.54 31.85
C ALA A 72 115.82 -47.96 32.07
N LEU A 73 114.86 -47.24 31.47
CA LEU A 73 113.45 -47.61 31.49
C LEU A 73 113.14 -48.79 30.55
N ALA A 74 113.86 -48.92 29.44
CA ALA A 74 113.71 -50.01 28.48
C ALA A 74 114.25 -51.35 29.00
N THR A 75 115.29 -51.32 29.83
CA THR A 75 115.98 -52.53 30.33
C THR A 75 115.62 -52.86 31.78
N GLY A 76 115.02 -51.92 32.51
CA GLY A 76 114.67 -52.09 33.91
C GLY A 76 113.35 -52.81 34.15
N GLU A 77 113.15 -53.24 35.40
CA GLU A 77 111.95 -53.97 35.86
C GLU A 77 110.65 -53.16 35.70
N ALA A 78 110.75 -51.83 35.54
CA ALA A 78 109.60 -50.94 35.30
C ALA A 78 109.18 -50.86 33.82
N PHE A 79 109.86 -51.54 32.90
CA PHE A 79 109.58 -51.50 31.45
C PHE A 79 108.14 -51.86 31.12
N ASP A 80 107.64 -52.98 31.66
CA ASP A 80 106.29 -53.48 31.40
C ASP A 80 105.24 -52.46 31.84
N LEU A 81 105.43 -51.84 33.02
CA LEU A 81 104.53 -50.82 33.56
C LEU A 81 104.53 -49.54 32.71
N VAL A 82 105.70 -49.03 32.32
CA VAL A 82 105.81 -47.80 31.52
C VAL A 82 105.26 -48.00 30.11
N ASN A 83 105.48 -49.16 29.49
CA ASN A 83 104.90 -49.48 28.19
C ASN A 83 103.39 -49.65 28.24
N GLU A 84 102.85 -50.25 29.31
CA GLU A 84 101.40 -50.37 29.50
C GLU A 84 100.75 -48.98 29.61
N GLU A 85 101.33 -48.08 30.40
CA GLU A 85 100.85 -46.70 30.51
C GLU A 85 101.03 -45.93 29.19
N LEU A 86 102.11 -46.15 28.43
CA LEU A 86 102.30 -45.54 27.11
C LEU A 86 101.22 -46.00 26.12
N ALA A 87 100.93 -47.32 26.08
CA ALA A 87 99.87 -47.88 25.26
C ALA A 87 98.49 -47.36 25.68
N ARG A 88 98.25 -47.18 26.98
CA ARG A 88 97.02 -46.56 27.50
C ARG A 88 96.89 -45.11 27.02
N ILE A 89 97.93 -44.29 27.18
CA ILE A 89 97.92 -42.88 26.74
C ILE A 89 97.71 -42.78 25.22
N GLU A 90 98.35 -43.65 24.44
CA GLU A 90 98.15 -43.69 22.99
C GLU A 90 96.71 -44.04 22.63
N ALA A 91 96.14 -45.06 23.28
CA ALA A 91 94.74 -45.45 23.12
C ALA A 91 93.76 -44.34 23.54
N GLU A 92 94.01 -43.65 24.66
CA GLU A 92 93.22 -42.50 25.12
C GLU A 92 93.28 -41.35 24.11
N SER A 93 94.47 -41.01 23.57
CA SER A 93 94.60 -39.98 22.54
C SER A 93 93.88 -40.37 21.24
N MET A 94 93.91 -41.65 20.86
CA MET A 94 93.16 -42.15 19.71
C MET A 94 91.65 -42.06 19.95
N ALA A 95 91.18 -42.39 21.14
CA ALA A 95 89.78 -42.25 21.53
C ALA A 95 89.34 -40.78 21.52
N GLU A 96 90.15 -39.87 22.06
CA GLU A 96 89.87 -38.43 22.06
C GLU A 96 89.80 -37.87 20.63
N LYS A 97 90.72 -38.27 19.75
CA LYS A 97 90.67 -37.92 18.32
C LYS A 97 89.38 -38.43 17.68
N ALA A 98 88.99 -39.68 17.94
CA ALA A 98 87.75 -40.25 17.41
C ALA A 98 86.50 -39.49 17.91
N VAL A 99 86.45 -39.14 19.20
CA VAL A 99 85.37 -38.34 19.78
C VAL A 99 85.34 -36.94 19.16
N SER A 100 86.48 -36.28 18.97
CA SER A 100 86.54 -34.96 18.34
C SER A 100 86.03 -34.98 16.89
N ALA A 101 86.39 -36.02 16.12
CA ALA A 101 85.91 -36.21 14.76
C ALA A 101 84.39 -36.50 14.73
N HIS A 102 83.89 -37.29 15.68
CA HIS A 102 82.46 -37.54 15.81
C HIS A 102 81.71 -36.25 16.17
N ASN A 103 82.18 -35.48 17.14
CA ASN A 103 81.57 -34.20 17.52
C ASN A 103 81.56 -33.20 16.35
N ALA A 104 82.61 -33.17 15.53
CA ALA A 104 82.64 -32.33 14.32
C ALA A 104 81.59 -32.77 13.30
N LEU A 105 81.43 -34.09 13.08
CA LEU A 105 80.39 -34.61 12.20
C LEU A 105 78.98 -34.32 12.72
N VAL A 106 78.76 -34.47 14.03
CA VAL A 106 77.47 -34.15 14.67
C VAL A 106 77.13 -32.68 14.49
N ALA A 107 78.10 -31.77 14.66
CA ALA A 107 77.88 -30.34 14.47
C ALA A 107 77.51 -29.98 13.01
N GLU A 108 78.14 -30.62 12.02
CA GLU A 108 77.76 -30.41 10.62
C GLU A 108 76.36 -30.97 10.31
N VAL A 109 76.05 -32.17 10.82
CA VAL A 109 74.70 -32.76 10.66
C VAL A 109 73.64 -31.88 11.31
N GLU A 110 73.87 -31.37 12.52
CA GLU A 110 72.95 -30.46 13.20
C GLU A 110 72.72 -29.17 12.40
N LYS A 111 73.78 -28.60 11.85
CA LYS A 111 73.73 -27.41 11.00
C LYS A 111 72.93 -27.67 9.71
N ASP A 112 73.19 -28.79 9.02
CA ASP A 112 72.48 -29.17 7.79
C ASP A 112 70.98 -29.43 8.06
N VAL A 113 70.68 -30.13 9.16
CA VAL A 113 69.31 -30.38 9.62
C VAL A 113 68.61 -29.05 9.93
N ASN A 114 69.23 -28.16 10.69
CA ASN A 114 68.67 -26.84 10.99
C ASN A 114 68.42 -26.02 9.71
N ALA A 115 69.38 -26.01 8.78
CA ALA A 115 69.22 -25.33 7.50
C ALA A 115 68.08 -25.91 6.64
N SER A 116 67.85 -27.24 6.69
CA SER A 116 66.72 -27.86 6.02
C SER A 116 65.37 -27.47 6.65
N PHE A 117 65.30 -27.41 7.98
CA PHE A 117 64.09 -27.01 8.70
C PHE A 117 63.73 -25.55 8.47
N GLU A 118 64.72 -24.66 8.43
CA GLU A 118 64.50 -23.24 8.12
C GLU A 118 63.90 -23.05 6.71
N LYS A 119 64.37 -23.82 5.72
CA LYS A 119 63.81 -23.80 4.36
C LYS A 119 62.38 -24.31 4.32
N GLU A 120 62.09 -25.44 4.95
CA GLU A 120 60.73 -25.99 4.99
C GLU A 120 59.78 -25.06 5.74
N LEU A 121 60.24 -24.45 6.83
CA LEU A 121 59.46 -23.48 7.60
C LEU A 121 59.11 -22.25 6.76
N LEU A 122 60.02 -21.79 5.90
CA LEU A 122 59.77 -20.66 5.01
C LEU A 122 58.73 -21.02 3.93
N ILE A 123 58.88 -22.18 3.30
CA ILE A 123 57.92 -22.68 2.30
C ILE A 123 56.54 -22.85 2.93
N GLU A 124 56.46 -23.40 4.15
CA GLU A 124 55.19 -23.60 4.83
C GLU A 124 54.53 -22.27 5.24
N LYS A 125 55.32 -21.28 5.67
CA LYS A 125 54.81 -19.91 5.90
C LYS A 125 54.25 -19.29 4.63
N GLU A 126 54.94 -19.40 3.51
CA GLU A 126 54.44 -18.90 2.21
C GLU A 126 53.12 -19.58 1.80
N LYS A 127 52.99 -20.89 2.05
CA LYS A 127 51.71 -21.61 1.82
C LYS A 127 50.61 -21.10 2.74
N ILE A 128 50.90 -20.88 4.03
CA ILE A 128 49.94 -20.34 4.99
C ILE A 128 49.48 -18.96 4.54
N ASP A 129 50.40 -18.05 4.20
CA ASP A 129 50.09 -16.70 3.74
C ASP A 129 49.22 -16.72 2.47
N ALA A 130 49.52 -17.63 1.53
CA ALA A 130 48.71 -17.81 0.33
C ALA A 130 47.29 -18.30 0.64
N VAL A 131 47.15 -19.25 1.57
CA VAL A 131 45.84 -19.78 2.00
C VAL A 131 45.06 -18.72 2.77
N GLU A 132 45.70 -17.96 3.65
CA GLU A 132 45.10 -16.85 4.40
C GLU A 132 44.55 -15.79 3.43
N LYS A 133 45.34 -15.38 2.44
CA LYS A 133 44.89 -14.43 1.41
C LYS A 133 43.69 -14.96 0.61
N MET A 134 43.71 -16.24 0.20
CA MET A 134 42.56 -16.84 -0.49
C MET A 134 41.32 -16.90 0.42
N ALA A 135 41.49 -17.13 1.72
CA ALA A 135 40.39 -17.13 2.68
C ALA A 135 39.80 -15.73 2.88
N GLU A 136 40.64 -14.69 2.95
CA GLU A 136 40.23 -13.29 3.00
C GLU A 136 39.44 -12.89 1.74
N GLU A 137 39.95 -13.24 0.55
CA GLU A 137 39.27 -12.99 -0.73
C GLU A 137 37.90 -13.70 -0.77
N ALA A 138 37.82 -14.96 -0.31
CA ALA A 138 36.57 -15.70 -0.23
C ALA A 138 35.58 -15.08 0.78
N MET A 139 36.07 -14.55 1.91
CA MET A 139 35.24 -13.83 2.87
C MET A 139 34.66 -12.55 2.29
N HIS A 140 35.48 -11.75 1.60
CA HIS A 140 35.01 -10.52 0.95
C HIS A 140 33.97 -10.81 -0.14
N GLU A 141 34.17 -11.86 -0.94
CA GLU A 141 33.19 -12.25 -1.95
C GLU A 141 31.87 -12.73 -1.33
N LEU A 142 31.94 -13.48 -0.22
CA LEU A 142 30.77 -13.92 0.51
C LEU A 142 30.01 -12.74 1.13
N GLU A 143 30.71 -11.74 1.66
CA GLU A 143 30.10 -10.51 2.17
C GLU A 143 29.43 -9.71 1.06
N ARG A 144 30.09 -9.59 -0.11
CA ARG A 144 29.52 -8.95 -1.31
C ARG A 144 28.22 -9.64 -1.75
N LEU A 145 28.22 -10.97 -1.85
CA LEU A 145 27.04 -11.76 -2.24
C LEU A 145 25.91 -11.67 -1.21
N LYS A 146 26.23 -11.61 0.09
CA LYS A 146 25.23 -11.38 1.14
C LYS A 146 24.56 -10.01 0.96
N ALA A 147 25.34 -8.96 0.76
CA ALA A 147 24.81 -7.62 0.53
C ALA A 147 23.93 -7.54 -0.73
N GLU A 148 24.34 -8.20 -1.81
CA GLU A 148 23.55 -8.32 -3.04
C GLU A 148 22.22 -9.03 -2.80
N ARG A 149 22.23 -10.18 -2.11
CA ARG A 149 21.01 -10.92 -1.74
C ARG A 149 20.10 -10.12 -0.80
N GLU A 150 20.65 -9.36 0.15
CA GLU A 150 19.86 -8.49 1.02
C GLU A 150 19.20 -7.36 0.22
N ALA A 151 19.90 -6.77 -0.75
CA ALA A 151 19.35 -5.75 -1.64
C ALA A 151 18.23 -6.32 -2.54
N GLU A 152 18.41 -7.52 -3.10
CA GLU A 152 17.38 -8.23 -3.86
C GLU A 152 16.15 -8.53 -3.00
N ASN A 153 16.34 -9.04 -1.79
CA ASN A 153 15.24 -9.31 -0.86
C ASN A 153 14.47 -8.04 -0.49
N MET A 154 15.18 -6.93 -0.28
CA MET A 154 14.57 -5.61 -0.04
C MET A 154 13.76 -5.14 -1.25
N ALA A 155 14.23 -5.37 -2.48
CA ALA A 155 13.49 -5.06 -3.70
C ALA A 155 12.23 -5.92 -3.81
N LEU A 156 12.35 -7.24 -3.61
CA LEU A 156 11.21 -8.16 -3.63
C LEU A 156 10.16 -7.83 -2.56
N MET A 157 10.56 -7.40 -1.37
CA MET A 157 9.62 -6.95 -0.34
C MET A 157 8.86 -5.68 -0.77
N LYS A 158 9.52 -4.74 -1.44
CA LYS A 158 8.86 -3.53 -1.97
C LYS A 158 7.86 -3.88 -3.07
N ASP A 159 8.25 -4.75 -3.99
CA ASP A 159 7.37 -5.20 -5.07
C ASP A 159 6.15 -5.94 -4.51
N ARG A 160 6.36 -6.79 -3.50
CA ARG A 160 5.26 -7.47 -2.80
C ARG A 160 4.32 -6.48 -2.12
N ALA A 161 4.85 -5.49 -1.42
CA ALA A 161 4.04 -4.44 -0.79
C ALA A 161 3.24 -3.61 -1.83
N ALA A 162 3.84 -3.35 -3.00
CA ALA A 162 3.15 -2.67 -4.11
C ALA A 162 2.01 -3.54 -4.67
N ILE A 163 2.26 -4.83 -4.91
CA ILE A 163 1.24 -5.79 -5.36
C ILE A 163 0.10 -5.89 -4.34
N ASP A 164 0.41 -5.97 -3.05
CA ASP A 164 -0.59 -6.05 -2.00
C ASP A 164 -1.46 -4.77 -1.96
N SER A 165 -0.86 -3.58 -2.13
CA SER A 165 -1.59 -2.31 -2.25
C SER A 165 -2.53 -2.26 -3.46
N GLU A 166 -2.08 -2.74 -4.62
CA GLU A 166 -2.92 -2.84 -5.83
C GLU A 166 -4.06 -3.84 -5.63
N MET A 167 -3.79 -4.97 -4.98
CA MET A 167 -4.81 -5.99 -4.66
C MET A 167 -5.89 -5.46 -3.72
N GLU A 168 -5.51 -4.64 -2.73
CA GLU A 168 -6.46 -3.93 -1.86
C GLU A 168 -7.30 -2.91 -2.63
N ALA A 169 -6.70 -2.17 -3.56
CA ALA A 169 -7.42 -1.23 -4.43
C ALA A 169 -8.45 -1.97 -5.32
N LEU A 170 -8.05 -3.08 -5.95
CA LEU A 170 -8.94 -3.92 -6.74
C LEU A 170 -10.06 -4.53 -5.90
N SER A 171 -9.77 -4.94 -4.66
CA SER A 171 -10.79 -5.47 -3.76
C SER A 171 -11.82 -4.41 -3.37
N ARG A 172 -11.38 -3.17 -3.11
CA ARG A 172 -12.29 -2.03 -2.87
C ARG A 172 -13.16 -1.73 -4.08
N LEU A 173 -12.57 -1.66 -5.27
CA LEU A 173 -13.32 -1.44 -6.51
C LEU A 173 -14.32 -2.56 -6.78
N ARG A 174 -13.97 -3.82 -6.51
CA ARG A 174 -14.90 -4.95 -6.62
C ARG A 174 -16.10 -4.76 -5.70
N CYS A 175 -15.88 -4.43 -4.42
CA CYS A 175 -16.97 -4.18 -3.48
C CYS A 175 -17.86 -3.00 -3.91
N GLU A 176 -17.29 -1.91 -4.41
CA GLU A 176 -18.08 -0.76 -4.91
C GLU A 176 -18.93 -1.15 -6.12
N VAL A 177 -18.40 -1.96 -7.04
CA VAL A 177 -19.18 -2.48 -8.19
C VAL A 177 -20.29 -3.43 -7.73
N GLU A 178 -20.03 -4.28 -6.74
CA GLU A 178 -21.04 -5.16 -6.14
C GLU A 178 -22.16 -4.35 -5.47
N GLU A 179 -21.82 -3.29 -4.73
CA GLU A 179 -22.79 -2.36 -4.13
C GLU A 179 -23.61 -1.62 -5.20
N GLN A 180 -22.97 -1.14 -6.27
CA GLN A 180 -23.66 -0.52 -7.40
C GLN A 180 -24.61 -1.51 -8.09
N LEU A 181 -24.19 -2.77 -8.26
CA LEU A 181 -25.03 -3.80 -8.84
C LEU A 181 -26.26 -4.09 -7.97
N GLU A 182 -26.08 -4.23 -6.65
CA GLU A 182 -27.15 -4.45 -5.70
C GLU A 182 -28.15 -3.27 -5.70
N SER A 183 -27.65 -2.04 -5.72
CA SER A 183 -28.49 -0.84 -5.87
C SER A 183 -29.30 -0.85 -7.16
N LEU A 184 -28.68 -1.22 -8.29
CA LEU A 184 -29.38 -1.34 -9.58
C LEU A 184 -30.43 -2.45 -9.57
N MET A 185 -30.16 -3.58 -8.93
CA MET A 185 -31.16 -4.65 -8.76
C MET A 185 -32.36 -4.17 -7.94
N ASN A 186 -32.12 -3.44 -6.85
CA ASN A 186 -33.18 -2.85 -6.05
C ASN A 186 -34.02 -1.82 -6.83
N ASN A 187 -33.36 -0.91 -7.57
CA ASN A 187 -34.05 0.04 -8.44
C ASN A 187 -34.87 -0.66 -9.53
N LYS A 188 -34.35 -1.76 -10.10
CA LYS A 188 -35.09 -2.55 -11.10
C LYS A 188 -36.38 -3.14 -10.51
N VAL A 189 -36.33 -3.61 -9.26
CA VAL A 189 -37.50 -4.12 -8.55
C VAL A 189 -38.50 -2.99 -8.29
N GLU A 190 -38.05 -1.83 -7.82
CA GLU A 190 -38.91 -0.65 -7.62
C GLU A 190 -39.60 -0.20 -8.93
N ILE A 191 -38.84 -0.09 -10.02
CA ILE A 191 -39.38 0.24 -11.35
C ILE A 191 -40.44 -0.78 -11.80
N SER A 192 -40.26 -2.07 -11.46
CA SER A 192 -41.25 -3.09 -11.80
C SER A 192 -42.57 -2.89 -11.04
N TYR A 193 -42.51 -2.49 -9.76
CA TYR A 193 -43.69 -2.14 -8.97
C TYR A 193 -44.38 -0.89 -9.49
N GLU A 194 -43.62 0.17 -9.79
CA GLU A 194 -44.17 1.41 -10.37
C GLU A 194 -44.82 1.14 -11.73
N LYS A 195 -44.21 0.30 -12.57
CA LYS A 195 -44.78 -0.12 -13.85
C LYS A 195 -46.10 -0.86 -13.67
N GLU A 196 -46.21 -1.72 -12.67
CA GLU A 196 -47.47 -2.40 -12.35
C GLU A 196 -48.55 -1.40 -11.91
N ALA A 197 -48.19 -0.43 -11.07
CA ALA A 197 -49.09 0.63 -10.63
C ALA A 197 -49.59 1.50 -11.80
N ILE A 198 -48.69 1.93 -12.70
CA ILE A 198 -49.05 2.67 -13.91
C ILE A 198 -49.98 1.85 -14.81
N ASN A 199 -49.73 0.54 -14.95
CA ASN A 199 -50.61 -0.33 -15.73
C ASN A 199 -52.01 -0.44 -15.13
N LYS A 200 -52.15 -0.42 -13.79
CA LYS A 200 -53.47 -0.39 -13.12
C LYS A 200 -54.20 0.91 -13.43
N LEU A 201 -53.57 2.05 -13.20
CA LEU A 201 -54.13 3.37 -13.52
C LEU A 201 -54.51 3.50 -15.01
N ARG A 202 -53.68 2.94 -15.90
CA ARG A 202 -53.98 2.92 -17.34
C ARG A 202 -55.26 2.14 -17.63
N LYS A 203 -55.48 0.98 -16.99
CA LYS A 203 -56.71 0.20 -17.14
C LYS A 203 -57.92 0.97 -16.60
N GLU A 204 -57.81 1.55 -15.41
CA GLU A 204 -58.87 2.38 -14.82
C GLU A 204 -59.23 3.56 -15.74
N THR A 205 -58.25 4.24 -16.32
CA THR A 205 -58.49 5.34 -17.27
C THR A 205 -59.14 4.84 -18.58
N GLU A 206 -58.76 3.66 -19.07
CA GLU A 206 -59.39 3.03 -20.24
C GLU A 206 -60.86 2.70 -19.95
N ASP A 207 -61.15 2.13 -18.79
CA ASP A 207 -62.50 1.80 -18.33
C ASP A 207 -63.35 3.08 -18.16
N GLU A 208 -62.82 4.13 -17.52
CA GLU A 208 -63.46 5.44 -17.43
C GLU A 208 -63.70 6.07 -18.81
N SER A 209 -62.75 5.94 -19.74
CA SER A 209 -62.92 6.45 -21.11
C SER A 209 -64.03 5.72 -21.85
N GLN A 210 -64.17 4.40 -21.67
CA GLN A 210 -65.27 3.62 -22.25
C GLN A 210 -66.62 4.05 -21.66
N GLU A 211 -66.66 4.29 -20.35
CA GLU A 211 -67.85 4.79 -19.64
C GLU A 211 -68.26 6.18 -20.16
N VAL A 212 -67.31 7.09 -20.36
CA VAL A 212 -67.57 8.41 -20.95
C VAL A 212 -68.18 8.27 -22.35
N VAL A 213 -67.66 7.36 -23.19
CA VAL A 213 -68.23 7.11 -24.52
C VAL A 213 -69.67 6.59 -24.42
N ARG A 214 -69.96 5.70 -23.45
CA ARG A 214 -71.32 5.21 -23.21
C ARG A 214 -72.26 6.35 -22.80
N LEU A 215 -71.86 7.16 -21.82
CA LEU A 215 -72.63 8.31 -21.36
C LEU A 215 -72.84 9.36 -22.46
N GLN A 216 -71.86 9.57 -23.34
CA GLN A 216 -72.03 10.44 -24.52
C GLN A 216 -73.10 9.90 -25.48
N HIS A 217 -73.15 8.58 -25.68
CA HIS A 217 -74.18 7.96 -26.51
C HIS A 217 -75.56 8.10 -25.88
N GLU A 218 -75.70 7.82 -24.57
CA GLU A 218 -76.94 8.01 -23.81
C GLU A 218 -77.43 9.46 -23.88
N LEU A 219 -76.53 10.43 -23.64
CA LEU A 219 -76.84 11.86 -23.73
C LEU A 219 -77.33 12.27 -25.13
N GLU A 220 -76.71 11.73 -26.20
CA GLU A 220 -77.14 12.03 -27.57
C GLU A 220 -78.52 11.42 -27.88
N VAL A 221 -78.83 10.25 -27.33
CA VAL A 221 -80.19 9.66 -27.42
C VAL A 221 -81.20 10.53 -26.68
N GLU A 222 -80.90 10.96 -25.45
CA GLU A 222 -81.76 11.86 -24.68
C GLU A 222 -81.97 13.20 -25.39
N ARG A 223 -80.91 13.78 -25.95
CA ARG A 223 -80.98 15.02 -26.74
C ARG A 223 -81.91 14.86 -27.95
N LYS A 224 -81.84 13.72 -28.67
CA LYS A 224 -82.76 13.41 -29.78
C LYS A 224 -84.20 13.27 -29.28
N ALA A 225 -84.43 12.57 -28.17
CA ALA A 225 -85.75 12.42 -27.58
C ALA A 225 -86.35 13.77 -27.14
N LEU A 226 -85.56 14.63 -26.50
CA LEU A 226 -85.97 16.00 -26.14
C LEU A 226 -86.27 16.85 -27.37
N SER A 227 -85.47 16.73 -28.44
CA SER A 227 -85.77 17.42 -29.71
C SER A 227 -87.09 16.95 -30.33
N MET A 228 -87.37 15.65 -30.29
CA MET A 228 -88.64 15.08 -30.75
C MET A 228 -89.82 15.56 -29.89
N ALA A 229 -89.68 15.54 -28.56
CA ALA A 229 -90.70 16.02 -27.63
C ALA A 229 -90.97 17.52 -27.82
N ARG A 230 -89.93 18.33 -28.06
CA ARG A 230 -90.07 19.75 -28.38
C ARG A 230 -90.81 19.96 -29.69
N ALA A 231 -90.45 19.25 -30.76
CA ALA A 231 -91.16 19.33 -32.04
C ALA A 231 -92.64 18.94 -31.90
N TRP A 232 -92.94 17.88 -31.13
CA TRP A 232 -94.30 17.48 -30.82
C TRP A 232 -95.07 18.56 -30.06
N ALA A 233 -94.47 19.15 -29.02
CA ALA A 233 -95.07 20.23 -28.25
C ALA A 233 -95.30 21.49 -29.12
N GLU A 234 -94.36 21.82 -30.02
CA GLU A 234 -94.49 22.92 -30.98
C GLU A 234 -95.64 22.66 -31.98
N ASP A 235 -95.80 21.44 -32.48
CA ASP A 235 -96.89 21.07 -33.40
C ASP A 235 -98.25 20.95 -32.70
N GLU A 236 -98.31 20.44 -31.47
CA GLU A 236 -99.54 20.47 -30.65
C GLU A 236 -99.92 21.92 -30.33
N ALA A 237 -98.95 22.79 -30.02
CA ALA A 237 -99.20 24.21 -29.85
C ALA A 237 -99.68 24.89 -31.15
N LYS A 238 -99.23 24.46 -32.34
CA LYS A 238 -99.80 24.94 -33.62
C LYS A 238 -101.23 24.46 -33.80
N ARG A 239 -101.52 23.18 -33.59
CA ARG A 239 -102.88 22.62 -33.66
C ARG A 239 -103.82 23.30 -32.67
N ALA A 240 -103.39 23.54 -31.44
CA ALA A 240 -104.16 24.29 -30.45
C ALA A 240 -104.42 25.73 -30.90
N ARG A 241 -103.43 26.41 -31.51
CA ARG A 241 -103.63 27.76 -32.11
C ARG A 241 -104.59 27.73 -33.30
N GLU A 242 -104.55 26.69 -34.13
CA GLU A 242 -105.48 26.50 -35.24
C GLU A 242 -106.90 26.23 -34.75
N GLN A 243 -107.07 25.41 -33.69
CA GLN A 243 -108.35 25.20 -33.02
C GLN A 243 -108.86 26.49 -32.37
N ALA A 244 -107.98 27.27 -31.72
CA ALA A 244 -108.33 28.58 -31.18
C ALA A 244 -108.79 29.54 -32.29
N LYS A 245 -108.09 29.58 -33.44
CA LYS A 245 -108.53 30.34 -34.62
C LYS A 245 -109.85 29.85 -35.17
N ALA A 246 -110.08 28.54 -35.26
CA ALA A 246 -111.35 27.98 -35.72
C ALA A 246 -112.52 28.31 -34.78
N LEU A 247 -112.27 28.30 -33.46
CA LEU A 247 -113.21 28.76 -32.43
C LEU A 247 -113.44 30.27 -32.51
N GLU A 248 -112.41 31.07 -32.78
CA GLU A 248 -112.53 32.51 -33.00
C GLU A 248 -113.29 32.84 -34.29
N GLU A 249 -113.04 32.12 -35.39
CA GLU A 249 -113.84 32.24 -36.60
C GLU A 249 -115.29 31.74 -36.41
N ALA A 250 -115.51 30.73 -35.58
CA ALA A 250 -116.85 30.30 -35.18
C ALA A 250 -117.54 31.36 -34.31
N ARG A 251 -116.80 32.00 -33.40
CA ARG A 251 -117.24 33.17 -32.63
C ARG A 251 -117.64 34.30 -33.58
N ASP A 252 -116.79 34.66 -34.53
CA ASP A 252 -117.04 35.71 -35.53
C ASP A 252 -118.24 35.35 -36.43
N ARG A 253 -118.44 34.06 -36.76
CA ARG A 253 -119.62 33.58 -37.51
C ARG A 253 -120.91 33.70 -36.67
N TRP A 254 -120.88 33.39 -35.38
CA TRP A 254 -122.01 33.54 -34.47
C TRP A 254 -122.31 35.01 -34.14
N GLU A 255 -121.28 35.85 -34.08
CA GLU A 255 -121.39 37.30 -33.90
C GLU A 255 -122.04 37.96 -35.13
N ARG A 256 -121.74 37.49 -36.34
CA ARG A 256 -122.43 37.90 -37.60
C ARG A 256 -123.87 37.40 -37.71
N GLN A 257 -124.28 36.38 -36.95
CA GLN A 257 -125.65 35.86 -36.89
C GLN A 257 -126.47 36.46 -35.73
N GLY A 258 -125.95 37.46 -35.03
CA GLY A 258 -126.67 38.16 -33.95
C GLY A 258 -126.69 37.42 -32.61
N ILE A 259 -125.85 36.39 -32.43
CA ILE A 259 -125.71 35.66 -31.16
C ILE A 259 -124.53 36.25 -30.38
N LYS A 260 -124.82 36.95 -29.29
CA LYS A 260 -123.82 37.45 -28.34
C LYS A 260 -123.27 36.29 -27.52
N VAL A 261 -122.17 35.70 -27.97
CA VAL A 261 -121.44 34.66 -27.23
C VAL A 261 -120.61 35.34 -26.14
N VAL A 262 -121.10 35.26 -24.91
CA VAL A 262 -120.35 35.63 -23.71
C VAL A 262 -119.31 34.54 -23.46
N VAL A 263 -118.05 34.85 -23.70
CA VAL A 263 -116.93 34.06 -23.18
C VAL A 263 -116.82 34.43 -21.70
N ASP A 264 -117.04 33.45 -20.83
CA ASP A 264 -116.85 33.57 -19.39
C ASP A 264 -115.40 33.99 -19.10
N LYS A 265 -115.27 35.02 -18.27
CA LYS A 265 -114.01 35.74 -18.00
C LYS A 265 -113.23 35.13 -16.83
N ASP A 266 -113.33 33.82 -16.62
CA ASP A 266 -112.82 33.14 -15.43
C ASP A 266 -111.69 32.13 -15.73
N LEU A 267 -110.81 32.43 -16.69
CA LEU A 267 -109.56 31.69 -16.90
C LEU A 267 -108.40 32.65 -17.20
N GLN A 268 -108.08 33.47 -16.19
CA GLN A 268 -106.76 34.08 -16.03
C GLN A 268 -106.30 33.87 -14.59
N GLU A 269 -105.40 32.90 -14.37
CA GLU A 269 -104.38 32.95 -13.33
C GLU A 269 -103.45 31.72 -13.46
N GLU A 270 -102.30 31.90 -14.09
CA GLU A 270 -101.06 31.28 -13.60
C GLU A 270 -99.86 32.10 -14.06
N THR A 271 -99.67 33.17 -13.29
CA THR A 271 -98.42 33.79 -12.84
C THR A 271 -97.16 33.52 -13.66
N ILE A 272 -96.77 34.53 -14.43
CA ILE A 272 -95.44 34.77 -14.94
C ILE A 272 -94.47 34.81 -13.75
N ALA A 273 -93.60 33.81 -13.63
CA ALA A 273 -92.48 33.83 -12.70
C ALA A 273 -91.47 34.90 -13.16
N GLU A 274 -91.45 35.97 -12.39
CA GLU A 274 -90.48 37.05 -12.35
C GLU A 274 -89.06 36.47 -12.09
N VAL A 275 -88.31 36.19 -13.17
CA VAL A 275 -86.91 35.76 -13.07
C VAL A 275 -86.02 36.97 -12.81
N THR A 276 -85.56 37.03 -11.57
CA THR A 276 -84.67 38.02 -10.97
C THR A 276 -83.28 38.03 -11.63
N TRP A 277 -83.00 39.02 -12.48
CA TRP A 277 -81.67 39.29 -13.04
C TRP A 277 -80.79 40.15 -12.12
N VAL A 278 -80.49 39.69 -10.89
CA VAL A 278 -79.66 40.47 -9.94
C VAL A 278 -78.34 39.79 -9.53
N ASN A 279 -77.97 38.61 -10.05
CA ASN A 279 -76.81 37.88 -9.51
C ASN A 279 -75.72 37.48 -10.53
N VAL A 280 -75.29 38.43 -11.37
CA VAL A 280 -74.17 38.22 -12.30
C VAL A 280 -72.85 38.83 -11.79
N GLY A 281 -72.89 39.87 -10.95
CA GLY A 281 -71.67 40.50 -10.40
C GLY A 281 -70.97 39.69 -9.31
N LYS A 282 -71.74 38.97 -8.47
CA LYS A 282 -71.22 38.26 -7.29
C LYS A 282 -70.56 36.91 -7.60
N LYS A 283 -70.86 36.34 -8.78
CA LYS A 283 -70.36 35.02 -9.19
C LYS A 283 -68.91 35.06 -9.68
N VAL A 284 -68.43 36.21 -10.15
CA VAL A 284 -67.06 36.39 -10.65
C VAL A 284 -66.07 36.63 -9.51
N GLU A 285 -66.47 37.31 -8.43
CA GLU A 285 -65.62 37.51 -7.24
C GLU A 285 -65.39 36.19 -6.48
N ASP A 286 -66.45 35.39 -6.26
CA ASP A 286 -66.34 34.10 -5.56
C ASP A 286 -65.53 33.05 -6.35
N GLU A 287 -65.63 33.02 -7.68
CA GLU A 287 -64.82 32.12 -8.52
C GLU A 287 -63.35 32.55 -8.57
N VAL A 288 -63.06 33.85 -8.64
CA VAL A 288 -61.67 34.36 -8.65
C VAL A 288 -61.01 34.18 -7.29
N GLU A 289 -61.73 34.41 -6.18
CA GLU A 289 -61.22 34.21 -4.81
C GLU A 289 -61.03 32.73 -4.46
N GLY A 290 -61.94 31.85 -4.90
CA GLY A 290 -61.76 30.39 -4.82
C GLY A 290 -60.56 29.88 -5.63
N THR A 291 -60.27 30.49 -6.78
CA THR A 291 -59.10 30.13 -7.60
C THR A 291 -57.80 30.63 -6.96
N VAL A 292 -57.78 31.85 -6.41
CA VAL A 292 -56.62 32.42 -5.71
C VAL A 292 -56.27 31.61 -4.46
N THR A 293 -57.25 31.22 -3.64
CA THR A 293 -57.02 30.42 -2.43
C THR A 293 -56.52 29.00 -2.74
N ARG A 294 -57.04 28.37 -3.79
CA ARG A 294 -56.55 27.05 -4.27
C ARG A 294 -55.11 27.15 -4.79
N SER A 295 -54.78 28.19 -5.54
CA SER A 295 -53.42 28.43 -6.04
C SER A 295 -52.42 28.74 -4.91
N GLU A 296 -52.83 29.48 -3.88
CA GLU A 296 -52.00 29.72 -2.68
C GLU A 296 -51.75 28.44 -1.88
N ALA A 297 -52.74 27.55 -1.77
CA ALA A 297 -52.58 26.25 -1.15
C ALA A 297 -51.60 25.35 -1.92
N LEU A 298 -51.63 25.38 -3.26
CA LEU A 298 -50.68 24.67 -4.11
C LEU A 298 -49.24 25.21 -3.95
N VAL A 299 -49.06 26.53 -3.85
CA VAL A 299 -47.75 27.12 -3.58
C VAL A 299 -47.19 26.67 -2.23
N LYS A 300 -48.02 26.56 -1.19
CA LYS A 300 -47.59 26.03 0.12
C LYS A 300 -47.12 24.57 0.01
N LYS A 301 -47.84 23.71 -0.72
CA LYS A 301 -47.44 22.31 -0.97
C LYS A 301 -46.15 22.20 -1.80
N LEU A 302 -46.00 23.01 -2.84
CA LEU A 302 -44.79 23.06 -3.66
C LEU A 302 -43.58 23.55 -2.87
N LYS A 303 -43.76 24.50 -1.94
CA LYS A 303 -42.69 24.93 -1.03
C LYS A 303 -42.25 23.80 -0.08
N ALA A 304 -43.18 23.00 0.42
CA ALA A 304 -42.86 21.82 1.25
C ALA A 304 -42.06 20.76 0.46
N LEU A 305 -42.49 20.45 -0.77
CA LEU A 305 -41.75 19.56 -1.67
C LEU A 305 -40.36 20.12 -2.04
N ALA A 306 -40.25 21.43 -2.24
CA ALA A 306 -38.96 22.07 -2.51
C ALA A 306 -37.98 22.00 -1.33
N SER A 307 -38.46 21.93 -0.08
CA SER A 307 -37.58 21.70 1.09
C SER A 307 -37.10 20.26 1.23
N GLU A 308 -37.83 19.30 0.64
CA GLU A 308 -37.52 17.86 0.71
C GLU A 308 -36.56 17.41 -0.40
N VAL A 309 -36.53 18.12 -1.53
CA VAL A 309 -35.72 17.77 -2.70
C VAL A 309 -34.45 18.65 -2.78
N LYS A 310 -33.29 18.05 -3.10
CA LYS A 310 -31.99 18.75 -3.27
C LYS A 310 -31.54 18.82 -4.73
N GLY A 311 -30.61 19.75 -5.03
CA GLY A 311 -29.99 19.88 -6.35
C GLY A 311 -30.83 20.64 -7.39
N LYS A 312 -30.64 20.30 -8.68
CA LYS A 312 -31.27 21.00 -9.84
C LYS A 312 -32.80 20.98 -9.77
N THR A 313 -33.40 19.92 -9.24
CA THR A 313 -34.86 19.78 -9.09
C THR A 313 -35.42 20.84 -8.13
N ARG A 314 -34.69 21.20 -7.07
CA ARG A 314 -35.08 22.31 -6.16
C ARG A 314 -35.12 23.66 -6.86
N GLU A 315 -34.13 23.93 -7.72
CA GLU A 315 -34.07 25.18 -8.49
C GLU A 315 -35.20 25.27 -9.51
N PHE A 316 -35.56 24.15 -10.16
CA PHE A 316 -36.70 24.10 -11.07
C PHE A 316 -38.03 24.32 -10.34
N ILE A 317 -38.26 23.65 -9.20
CA ILE A 317 -39.47 23.86 -8.39
C ILE A 317 -39.54 25.32 -7.90
N SER A 318 -38.41 25.91 -7.48
CA SER A 318 -38.36 27.32 -7.07
C SER A 318 -38.75 28.29 -8.20
N LYS A 319 -38.30 28.03 -9.45
CA LYS A 319 -38.70 28.82 -10.62
C LYS A 319 -40.19 28.69 -10.94
N ILE A 320 -40.76 27.50 -10.76
CA ILE A 320 -42.21 27.25 -10.93
C ILE A 320 -43.00 28.02 -9.86
N ILE A 321 -42.57 27.97 -8.59
CA ILE A 321 -43.20 28.72 -7.50
C ILE A 321 -43.21 30.23 -7.80
N GLN A 322 -42.09 30.80 -8.27
CA GLN A 322 -42.00 32.22 -8.63
C GLN A 322 -43.00 32.60 -9.74
N LYS A 323 -43.13 31.78 -10.79
CA LYS A 323 -44.10 32.02 -11.87
C LYS A 323 -45.54 31.95 -11.36
N ILE A 324 -45.88 30.97 -10.53
CA ILE A 324 -47.24 30.84 -9.96
C ILE A 324 -47.55 32.04 -9.04
N GLN A 325 -46.59 32.50 -8.24
CA GLN A 325 -46.75 33.70 -7.40
C GLN A 325 -46.96 34.98 -8.22
N TYR A 326 -46.27 35.11 -9.35
CA TYR A 326 -46.50 36.19 -10.30
C TYR A 326 -47.93 36.17 -10.86
N PHE A 327 -48.43 35.00 -11.26
CA PHE A 327 -49.81 34.86 -11.74
C PHE A 327 -50.85 35.14 -10.64
N ILE A 328 -50.63 34.72 -9.39
CA ILE A 328 -51.51 35.05 -8.27
C ILE A 328 -51.54 36.57 -8.04
N SER A 329 -50.39 37.24 -8.12
CA SER A 329 -50.30 38.70 -7.98
C SER A 329 -51.04 39.42 -9.09
N MET A 330 -50.87 38.96 -10.34
CA MET A 330 -51.59 39.46 -11.51
C MET A 330 -53.11 39.29 -11.36
N LEU A 331 -53.57 38.13 -10.86
CA LEU A 331 -55.00 37.85 -10.63
C LEU A 331 -55.58 38.73 -9.52
N LYS A 332 -54.83 38.98 -8.44
CA LYS A 332 -55.25 39.90 -7.36
C LYS A 332 -55.33 41.35 -7.83
N GLU A 333 -54.39 41.78 -8.67
CA GLU A 333 -54.40 43.10 -9.29
C GLU A 333 -55.59 43.24 -10.24
N TRP A 334 -55.86 42.21 -11.05
CA TRP A 334 -57.05 42.14 -11.91
C TRP A 334 -58.36 42.21 -11.13
N ALA A 335 -58.49 41.47 -10.03
CA ALA A 335 -59.65 41.51 -9.15
C ALA A 335 -59.83 42.91 -8.52
N SER A 336 -58.74 43.56 -8.13
CA SER A 336 -58.74 44.92 -7.58
C SER A 336 -59.13 45.98 -8.62
N ILE A 337 -58.68 45.82 -9.88
CA ILE A 337 -59.07 46.71 -10.99
C ILE A 337 -60.54 46.49 -11.37
N ALA A 338 -61.02 45.25 -11.36
CA ALA A 338 -62.41 44.92 -11.64
C ALA A 338 -63.36 45.48 -10.57
N SER A 339 -63.01 45.32 -9.28
CA SER A 339 -63.80 45.86 -8.18
C SER A 339 -63.77 47.40 -8.14
N ALA A 340 -62.62 48.02 -8.43
CA ALA A 340 -62.52 49.47 -8.56
C ALA A 340 -63.37 50.02 -9.72
N LYS A 341 -63.39 49.34 -10.88
CA LYS A 341 -64.26 49.72 -12.01
C LYS A 341 -65.74 49.47 -11.74
N ALA A 342 -66.10 48.41 -11.01
CA ALA A 342 -67.47 48.15 -10.57
C ALA A 342 -67.95 49.22 -9.57
N GLY A 343 -67.06 49.67 -8.66
CA GLY A 343 -67.30 50.81 -7.77
C GLY A 343 -67.51 52.11 -8.54
N VAL A 344 -66.66 52.41 -9.53
CA VAL A 344 -66.83 53.59 -10.41
C VAL A 344 -68.12 53.52 -11.23
N LEU A 345 -68.55 52.34 -11.69
CA LEU A 345 -69.84 52.15 -12.38
C LEU A 345 -71.04 52.32 -11.44
N LYS A 346 -70.93 51.88 -10.19
CA LYS A 346 -71.95 52.06 -9.14
C LYS A 346 -72.12 53.54 -8.78
N ASP A 347 -71.00 54.26 -8.63
CA ASP A 347 -71.02 55.70 -8.31
C ASP A 347 -71.38 56.57 -9.53
N ARG A 348 -71.08 56.12 -10.76
CA ARG A 348 -71.49 56.80 -12.01
C ARG A 348 -72.95 56.52 -12.42
N ALA A 349 -73.51 55.36 -12.04
CA ALA A 349 -74.94 55.07 -12.15
C ALA A 349 -75.77 55.87 -11.12
N ALA A 350 -75.19 56.20 -9.97
CA ALA A 350 -75.81 57.08 -8.97
C ALA A 350 -75.70 58.59 -9.29
N SER A 351 -74.82 59.01 -10.20
CA SER A 351 -74.52 60.44 -10.43
C SER A 351 -74.62 60.96 -11.88
N SER A 352 -75.08 60.17 -12.86
CA SER A 352 -75.20 60.64 -14.26
C SER A 352 -76.65 60.87 -14.72
N THR A 353 -77.17 62.08 -14.47
CA THR A 353 -78.12 62.72 -15.40
C THR A 353 -77.31 63.39 -16.52
N ARG A 354 -77.38 62.81 -17.73
CA ARG A 354 -77.07 63.43 -19.04
C ARG A 354 -75.61 63.88 -19.29
N GLY A 355 -74.82 63.00 -19.93
CA GLY A 355 -73.55 63.38 -20.58
C GLY A 355 -72.84 62.26 -21.35
N SER A 356 -73.03 62.24 -22.68
CA SER A 356 -72.25 61.63 -23.78
C SER A 356 -71.74 60.17 -23.72
N VAL A 357 -72.29 59.34 -24.60
CA VAL A 357 -71.89 57.96 -24.94
C VAL A 357 -70.48 57.84 -25.55
N GLN A 358 -69.84 58.95 -25.91
CA GLN A 358 -68.60 58.95 -26.69
C GLN A 358 -67.32 58.72 -25.87
N GLU A 359 -67.32 58.99 -24.56
CA GLU A 359 -66.19 58.63 -23.67
C GLU A 359 -66.16 57.13 -23.33
N LEU A 360 -67.34 56.49 -23.28
CA LEU A 360 -67.50 55.07 -22.97
C LEU A 360 -66.92 54.17 -24.07
N GLN A 361 -66.97 54.61 -25.33
CA GLN A 361 -66.43 53.87 -26.48
C GLN A 361 -64.89 53.92 -26.54
N GLN A 362 -64.26 55.04 -26.18
CA GLN A 362 -62.80 55.16 -26.23
C GLN A 362 -62.10 54.37 -25.11
N SER A 363 -62.67 54.31 -23.89
CA SER A 363 -62.08 53.50 -22.82
C SER A 363 -62.25 51.99 -23.02
N THR A 364 -63.32 51.59 -23.72
CA THR A 364 -63.61 50.17 -24.02
C THR A 364 -62.73 49.65 -25.16
N ALA A 365 -62.42 50.48 -26.16
CA ALA A 365 -61.49 50.14 -27.24
C ALA A 365 -60.06 49.91 -26.71
N GLY A 366 -59.55 50.81 -25.85
CA GLY A 366 -58.21 50.68 -25.25
C GLY A 366 -58.04 49.48 -24.32
N PHE A 367 -59.12 49.03 -23.67
CA PHE A 367 -59.11 47.83 -22.82
C PHE A 367 -59.04 46.53 -23.64
N SER A 368 -59.75 46.46 -24.77
CA SER A 368 -59.70 45.27 -25.65
C SER A 368 -58.38 45.14 -26.41
N SER A 369 -57.72 46.26 -26.75
CA SER A 369 -56.40 46.23 -27.38
C SER A 369 -55.32 45.81 -26.39
N ALA A 370 -55.29 46.36 -25.17
CA ALA A 370 -54.34 45.97 -24.14
C ALA A 370 -54.48 44.50 -23.70
N LEU A 371 -55.72 43.99 -23.65
CA LEU A 371 -56.01 42.57 -23.39
C LEU A 371 -55.46 41.67 -24.50
N LYS A 372 -55.65 42.07 -25.76
CA LYS A 372 -55.21 41.31 -26.94
C LYS A 372 -53.68 41.33 -27.09
N GLU A 373 -53.03 42.44 -26.74
CA GLU A 373 -51.57 42.58 -26.72
C GLU A 373 -50.93 41.72 -25.62
N GLY A 374 -51.50 41.73 -24.42
CA GLY A 374 -51.03 40.94 -23.27
C GLY A 374 -51.16 39.43 -23.49
N ALA A 375 -52.31 38.98 -24.02
CA ALA A 375 -52.52 37.58 -24.36
C ALA A 375 -51.57 37.08 -25.48
N LYS A 376 -51.26 37.95 -26.46
CA LYS A 376 -50.27 37.63 -27.51
C LYS A 376 -48.84 37.54 -26.97
N ARG A 377 -48.41 38.43 -26.08
CA ARG A 377 -47.07 38.36 -25.46
C ARG A 377 -46.90 37.08 -24.64
N VAL A 378 -47.90 36.72 -23.83
CA VAL A 378 -47.85 35.51 -23.01
C VAL A 378 -47.84 34.23 -23.87
N ALA A 379 -48.62 34.19 -24.95
CA ALA A 379 -48.59 33.07 -25.89
C ALA A 379 -47.24 32.96 -26.64
N GLY A 380 -46.59 34.09 -26.94
CA GLY A 380 -45.26 34.16 -27.53
C GLY A 380 -44.17 33.64 -26.58
N ASP A 381 -44.17 34.13 -25.34
CA ASP A 381 -43.18 33.74 -24.32
C ASP A 381 -43.30 32.25 -23.93
N CYS A 382 -44.51 31.69 -23.94
CA CYS A 382 -44.73 30.26 -23.74
C CYS A 382 -44.21 29.42 -24.91
N ARG A 383 -44.40 29.87 -26.15
CA ARG A 383 -43.88 29.18 -27.35
C ARG A 383 -42.36 29.19 -27.38
N GLU A 384 -41.74 30.35 -27.15
CA GLU A 384 -40.27 30.48 -27.13
C GLU A 384 -39.65 29.71 -25.95
N GLY A 385 -40.33 29.67 -24.80
CA GLY A 385 -39.93 28.88 -23.65
C GLY A 385 -39.97 27.37 -23.89
N VAL A 386 -40.97 26.86 -24.62
CA VAL A 386 -41.09 25.44 -24.99
C VAL A 386 -40.04 25.06 -26.03
N GLU A 387 -39.80 25.89 -27.05
CA GLU A 387 -38.79 25.63 -28.08
C GLU A 387 -37.36 25.59 -27.50
N LYS A 388 -37.04 26.48 -26.55
CA LYS A 388 -35.76 26.44 -25.80
C LYS A 388 -35.63 25.22 -24.89
N LEU A 389 -36.74 24.68 -24.38
CA LEU A 389 -36.74 23.45 -23.59
C LEU A 389 -36.48 22.23 -24.50
N THR A 390 -37.17 22.15 -25.63
CA THR A 390 -37.02 21.06 -26.61
C THR A 390 -35.61 20.98 -27.19
N GLN A 391 -34.92 22.11 -27.40
CA GLN A 391 -33.52 22.12 -27.83
C GLN A 391 -32.54 21.61 -26.77
N ARG A 392 -32.81 21.82 -25.48
CA ARG A 392 -31.92 21.36 -24.38
C ARG A 392 -32.00 19.87 -24.09
N PHE A 393 -33.05 19.18 -24.56
CA PHE A 393 -33.21 17.73 -24.43
C PHE A 393 -32.77 16.95 -25.69
N ARG A 394 -32.20 17.64 -26.70
CA ARG A 394 -31.76 17.03 -27.97
C ARG A 394 -30.22 16.89 -28.10
N THR A 395 -29.52 17.08 -26.99
CA THR A 395 -28.10 16.75 -26.74
C THR A 395 -28.05 15.94 -25.46
#